data_AF-A0AAV4BBC8-F1
#
_entry.id   AF-A0AAV4BBC8-F1
#
_cell.length_a   1.000
_cell.length_b   1.000
_cell.length_c   1.000
_cell.angle_alpha   90.00
_cell.angle_beta   90.00
_cell.angle_gamma   90.00
#
_symmetry.space_group_name_H-M   'P 1'
#
loop_
_entity.id
_entity.type
_entity.pdbx_description
1 polymer ?
#
loop_
_entity_poly.entity_id
_entity_poly.type
_entity_poly.pdbx_seq_one_letter_code
_entity_poly.pdbx_strand_id
1 'polypeptide(L)'
;MESIKAVAERHHIPFRILIMKQSEGRPKPCGGQTALTKDVKDALVNCLLLCAEFGMPLEKRDLKRVVTMYLNRAGQNISDFSSNIPGDDWIHVISFLKRHEILSNRMCQNIKKIKGRGGCRRDAAVL
;
A
#
# COMPACT_ATOMS: atom_id res chain seq x y z
N MET A 1 -8.30 38.77 -10.81
CA MET A 1 -7.62 37.94 -9.78
C MET A 1 -8.29 38.25 -8.46
N GLU A 2 -8.87 37.26 -7.80
CA GLU A 2 -9.46 37.46 -6.46
C GLU A 2 -8.34 37.66 -5.43
N SER A 3 -8.57 38.49 -4.41
CA SER A 3 -7.59 38.69 -3.34
C SER A 3 -7.55 37.46 -2.41
N ILE A 4 -6.38 37.14 -1.85
CA ILE A 4 -6.21 35.99 -0.93
C ILE A 4 -7.12 36.13 0.31
N LYS A 5 -7.43 37.38 0.72
CA LYS A 5 -8.39 37.67 1.80
C LYS A 5 -9.82 37.26 1.42
N ALA A 6 -10.26 37.59 0.21
CA ALA A 6 -11.59 37.19 -0.26
C ALA A 6 -11.74 35.66 -0.36
N VAL A 7 -10.66 34.95 -0.73
CA VAL A 7 -10.62 33.48 -0.72
C VAL A 7 -10.69 32.92 0.70
N ALA A 8 -10.00 33.54 1.66
CA ALA A 8 -10.02 33.13 3.07
C ALA A 8 -11.43 33.20 3.66
N GLU A 9 -12.16 34.29 3.38
CA GLU A 9 -13.53 34.49 3.85
C GLU A 9 -14.51 33.49 3.23
N ARG A 10 -14.44 33.27 1.91
CA ARG A 10 -15.31 32.32 1.19
C ARG A 10 -15.16 30.88 1.70
N HIS A 11 -13.93 30.46 1.98
CA HIS A 11 -13.62 29.08 2.35
C HIS A 11 -13.52 28.85 3.86
N HIS A 12 -13.69 29.91 4.68
CA HIS A 12 -13.46 29.86 6.12
C HIS A 12 -12.09 29.26 6.51
N ILE A 13 -11.08 29.48 5.66
CA ILE A 13 -9.70 29.05 5.91
C ILE A 13 -8.93 30.25 6.44
N PRO A 14 -8.21 30.13 7.57
CA PRO A 14 -7.42 31.24 8.09
C PRO A 14 -6.44 31.77 7.04
N PHE A 15 -6.41 33.09 6.86
CA PHE A 15 -5.56 33.79 5.88
C PHE A 15 -4.08 33.35 5.93
N ARG A 16 -3.57 33.07 7.14
CA ARG A 16 -2.21 32.59 7.36
C ARG A 16 -1.91 31.24 6.68
N ILE A 17 -2.87 30.33 6.63
CA ILE A 17 -2.72 29.03 5.99
C ILE A 17 -2.60 29.19 4.47
N LEU A 18 -3.37 30.09 3.87
CA LEU A 18 -3.30 30.36 2.44
C LEU A 18 -1.95 30.99 2.05
N ILE A 19 -1.45 31.95 2.83
CA ILE A 19 -0.10 32.50 2.63
C ILE A 19 0.97 31.41 2.74
N MET A 20 0.89 30.58 3.79
CA MET A 20 1.84 29.48 4.01
C MET A 20 1.85 28.54 2.81
N LYS A 21 0.67 28.08 2.37
CA LYS A 21 0.53 27.19 1.21
C LYS A 21 1.00 27.81 -0.10
N GLN A 22 0.81 29.11 -0.28
CA GLN A 22 1.27 29.83 -1.46
C GLN A 22 2.80 29.97 -1.47
N SER A 23 3.43 30.19 -0.31
CA SER A 23 4.89 30.26 -0.18
C SER A 23 5.58 28.89 -0.28
N GLU A 24 4.89 27.81 0.13
CA GLU A 24 5.41 26.43 0.11
C GLU A 24 5.47 25.81 -1.30
N GLY A 25 4.98 26.49 -2.34
CA GLY A 25 4.97 25.96 -3.70
C GLY A 25 4.03 24.77 -3.86
N ARG A 26 4.56 23.57 -4.17
CA ARG A 26 3.75 22.35 -4.30
C ARG A 26 3.55 21.71 -2.91
N PRO A 27 2.33 21.72 -2.36
CA PRO A 27 2.09 21.09 -1.06
C PRO A 27 2.40 19.59 -1.14
N LYS A 28 3.06 19.06 -0.11
CA LYS A 28 3.22 17.61 0.04
C LYS A 28 1.85 16.94 0.09
N PRO A 29 1.67 15.75 -0.52
CA PRO A 29 0.41 15.03 -0.46
C PRO A 29 0.03 14.75 0.99
N CYS A 30 -1.24 14.92 1.32
CA CYS A 30 -1.75 14.60 2.65
C CYS A 30 -1.62 13.09 2.92
N GLY A 31 -0.90 12.73 3.99
CA GLY A 31 -0.64 11.35 4.40
C GLY A 31 0.84 11.06 4.67
N GLY A 32 1.14 9.83 5.12
CA GLY A 32 2.51 9.39 5.36
C GLY A 32 3.34 9.34 4.07
N GLN A 33 4.58 9.81 4.15
CA GLN A 33 5.55 9.80 3.04
C GLN A 33 5.73 8.38 2.50
N THR A 34 5.85 8.26 1.19
CA THR A 34 6.04 6.98 0.54
C THR A 34 7.51 6.55 0.61
N ALA A 35 7.79 5.44 1.29
CA ALA A 35 9.13 4.85 1.42
C ALA A 35 9.81 4.54 0.07
N LEU A 36 9.04 4.21 -0.97
CA LEU A 36 9.53 3.95 -2.33
C LEU A 36 9.19 5.12 -3.26
N THR A 37 10.03 5.34 -4.28
CA THR A 37 9.77 6.27 -5.39
C THR A 37 8.54 5.83 -6.20
N LYS A 38 7.94 6.78 -6.92
CA LYS A 38 6.71 6.53 -7.70
C LYS A 38 6.93 5.47 -8.78
N ASP A 39 8.03 5.58 -9.54
CA ASP A 39 8.30 4.69 -10.67
C ASP A 39 8.46 3.22 -10.25
N VAL A 40 9.14 2.99 -9.12
CA VAL A 40 9.33 1.65 -8.55
C VAL A 40 7.99 1.05 -8.11
N LYS A 41 7.11 1.87 -7.54
CA LYS A 41 5.77 1.42 -7.14
C LYS A 41 4.95 1.03 -8.35
N ASP A 42 4.93 1.86 -9.38
CA ASP A 42 4.17 1.61 -10.60
C ASP A 42 4.67 0.33 -11.29
N ALA A 43 5.98 0.09 -11.33
CA ALA A 43 6.57 -1.16 -11.82
C ALA A 43 6.13 -2.38 -10.99
N LEU A 44 6.16 -2.28 -9.64
CA LEU A 44 5.70 -3.37 -8.77
C LEU A 44 4.22 -3.69 -8.98
N VAL A 45 3.38 -2.67 -9.14
CA VAL A 45 1.94 -2.83 -9.41
C VAL A 45 1.72 -3.55 -10.73
N ASN A 46 2.42 -3.14 -11.79
CA ASN A 46 2.32 -3.79 -13.10
C ASN A 46 2.74 -5.27 -13.05
N CYS A 47 3.83 -5.59 -12.36
CA CYS A 47 4.26 -6.98 -12.15
C CYS A 47 3.19 -7.80 -11.42
N LEU A 48 2.57 -7.25 -10.38
CA LEU A 48 1.48 -7.91 -9.66
C LEU A 48 0.24 -8.15 -10.51
N LEU A 49 -0.12 -7.17 -11.36
CA LEU A 49 -1.24 -7.29 -12.28
C LEU A 49 -0.99 -8.38 -13.33
N LEU A 50 0.22 -8.41 -13.90
CA LEU A 50 0.65 -9.46 -14.82
C LEU A 50 0.59 -10.83 -14.13
N CYS A 51 1.19 -10.98 -12.95
CA CYS A 51 1.16 -12.25 -12.21
C CYS A 51 -0.29 -12.72 -11.94
N ALA A 52 -1.19 -11.80 -11.59
CA ALA A 52 -2.60 -12.11 -11.41
C ALA A 52 -3.29 -12.55 -12.72
N GLU A 53 -2.97 -11.91 -13.86
CA GLU A 53 -3.48 -12.29 -15.19
C GLU A 53 -2.98 -13.66 -15.64
N PHE A 54 -1.74 -14.01 -15.31
CA PHE A 54 -1.17 -15.34 -15.53
C PHE A 54 -1.73 -16.42 -14.57
N GLY A 55 -2.64 -16.06 -13.66
CA GLY A 55 -3.28 -16.99 -12.73
C GLY A 55 -2.42 -17.34 -11.50
N MET A 56 -1.35 -16.59 -11.24
CA MET A 56 -0.48 -16.75 -10.09
C MET A 56 -0.48 -15.47 -9.24
N PRO A 57 -1.53 -15.26 -8.41
CA PRO A 57 -1.55 -14.11 -7.53
C PRO A 57 -0.42 -14.21 -6.49
N LEU A 58 0.41 -13.17 -6.40
CA LEU A 58 1.47 -13.10 -5.40
C LEU A 58 0.88 -12.84 -4.00
N GLU A 59 1.35 -13.60 -3.01
CA GLU A 59 0.94 -13.42 -1.63
C GLU A 59 1.69 -12.25 -0.98
N LYS A 60 1.21 -11.78 0.18
CA LYS A 60 1.87 -10.73 0.98
C LYS A 60 3.33 -11.06 1.29
N ARG A 61 3.62 -12.34 1.53
CA ARG A 61 4.98 -12.85 1.81
C ARG A 61 5.90 -12.71 0.60
N ASP A 62 5.39 -12.98 -0.60
CA ASP A 62 6.15 -12.84 -1.84
C ASP A 62 6.44 -11.35 -2.10
N LEU A 63 5.48 -10.48 -1.83
CA LEU A 63 5.66 -9.04 -1.96
C LEU A 63 6.76 -8.51 -1.01
N LYS A 64 6.81 -8.96 0.26
CA LYS A 64 7.92 -8.66 1.18
C LYS A 64 9.25 -9.02 0.54
N ARG A 65 9.34 -10.24 0.02
CA ARG A 65 10.57 -10.80 -0.53
C ARG A 65 11.04 -10.04 -1.76
N VAL A 66 10.14 -9.72 -2.68
CA VAL A 66 10.44 -8.94 -3.90
C VAL A 66 10.98 -7.56 -3.55
N VAL A 67 10.32 -6.85 -2.62
CA VAL A 67 10.76 -5.51 -2.20
C VAL A 67 12.10 -5.56 -1.47
N THR A 68 12.31 -6.52 -0.56
CA THR A 68 13.61 -6.70 0.10
C THR A 68 14.71 -7.03 -0.90
N MET A 69 14.46 -7.92 -1.86
CA MET A 69 15.42 -8.23 -2.93
C MET A 69 15.73 -6.99 -3.78
N TYR A 70 14.73 -6.19 -4.12
CA TYR A 70 14.93 -4.94 -4.85
C TYR A 70 15.83 -3.98 -4.07
N LEU A 71 15.53 -3.73 -2.79
CA LEU A 71 16.32 -2.81 -1.96
C LEU A 71 17.76 -3.27 -1.78
N ASN A 72 17.96 -4.57 -1.55
CA ASN A 72 19.29 -5.16 -1.42
C ASN A 72 20.09 -5.06 -2.73
N ARG A 73 19.45 -5.27 -3.89
CA ARG A 73 20.12 -5.13 -5.20
C ARG A 73 20.38 -3.68 -5.57
N ALA A 74 19.50 -2.76 -5.18
CA ALA A 74 19.65 -1.33 -5.40
C ALA A 74 20.67 -0.68 -4.43
N GLY A 75 21.11 -1.41 -3.39
CA GLY A 75 21.96 -0.87 -2.33
C GLY A 75 21.30 0.24 -1.52
N GLN A 76 19.96 0.34 -1.57
CA GLN A 76 19.21 1.37 -0.87
C GLN A 76 18.83 0.90 0.52
N ASN A 77 19.18 1.69 1.52
CA ASN A 77 18.75 1.48 2.90
C ASN A 77 17.65 2.50 3.23
N ILE A 78 16.45 2.00 3.52
CA ILE A 78 15.31 2.83 3.93
C ILE A 78 15.20 2.73 5.45
N SER A 79 15.36 3.85 6.14
CA SER A 79 15.30 3.94 7.61
C SER A 79 13.98 3.44 8.20
N ASP A 80 12.90 3.54 7.44
CA ASP A 80 11.56 3.10 7.86
C ASP A 80 11.42 1.56 7.86
N PHE A 81 12.37 0.83 7.26
CA PHE A 81 12.37 -0.63 7.18
C PHE A 81 13.44 -1.23 8.08
N SER A 82 13.03 -2.12 8.99
CA SER A 82 13.97 -2.89 9.79
C SER A 82 14.73 -3.87 8.89
N SER A 83 16.04 -3.68 8.75
CA SER A 83 16.92 -4.53 7.92
C SER A 83 16.45 -4.67 6.46
N ASN A 84 15.96 -3.59 5.83
CA ASN A 84 15.40 -3.61 4.47
C ASN A 84 14.22 -4.57 4.26
N ILE A 85 13.55 -4.98 5.35
CA ILE A 85 12.35 -5.80 5.30
C ILE A 85 11.14 -4.91 5.55
N PRO A 86 10.19 -4.81 4.59
CA PRO A 86 8.95 -4.09 4.82
C PRO A 86 8.14 -4.74 5.94
N GLY A 87 7.71 -3.92 6.91
CA GLY A 87 6.81 -4.36 7.98
C GLY A 87 5.42 -4.75 7.47
N ASP A 88 4.68 -5.54 8.27
CA ASP A 88 3.32 -5.93 7.92
C ASP A 88 2.38 -4.74 7.75
N ASP A 89 2.54 -3.68 8.52
CA ASP A 89 1.72 -2.47 8.40
C ASP A 89 1.89 -1.75 7.05
N TRP A 90 3.09 -1.81 6.48
CA TRP A 90 3.37 -1.27 5.15
C TRP A 90 2.60 -2.04 4.06
N ILE A 91 2.43 -3.35 4.24
CA ILE A 91 1.74 -4.24 3.30
C ILE A 91 0.23 -4.26 3.52
N HIS A 92 -0.22 -4.45 4.76
CA HIS A 92 -1.61 -4.65 5.13
C HIS A 92 -2.39 -3.34 5.22
N VAL A 93 -1.84 -2.32 5.87
CA VAL A 93 -2.67 -1.29 6.50
C VAL A 93 -2.74 0.01 5.70
N ILE A 94 -1.66 0.49 5.07
CA ILE A 94 -1.62 1.92 4.64
C ILE A 94 -0.98 2.19 3.26
N SER A 95 -0.06 1.37 2.73
CA SER A 95 0.87 1.91 1.72
C SER A 95 0.78 1.43 0.27
N PHE A 96 0.28 0.22 0.01
CA PHE A 96 0.37 -0.34 -1.33
C PHE A 96 -0.98 -0.87 -1.84
N LEU A 97 -1.67 -1.69 -1.04
CA LEU A 97 -2.94 -2.32 -1.46
C LEU A 97 -4.15 -1.39 -1.36
N LYS A 98 -4.24 -0.55 -0.33
CA LYS A 98 -5.31 0.46 -0.23
C LYS A 98 -5.18 1.59 -1.25
N ARG A 99 -3.96 1.87 -1.72
CA ARG A 99 -3.68 2.92 -2.72
C ARG A 99 -3.89 2.44 -4.16
N HIS A 100 -3.85 1.13 -4.39
CA HIS A 100 -4.14 0.50 -5.67
C HIS A 100 -5.33 -0.45 -5.53
N GLU A 101 -6.54 0.12 -5.55
CA GLU A 101 -7.81 -0.60 -5.40
C GLU A 101 -7.95 -1.80 -6.35
N ILE A 102 -7.37 -1.68 -7.55
CA ILE A 102 -7.31 -2.72 -8.58
C ILE A 102 -6.62 -4.00 -8.06
N LEU A 103 -5.59 -3.86 -7.22
CA LEU A 103 -4.88 -5.00 -6.63
C LEU A 103 -5.71 -5.66 -5.53
N SER A 104 -6.45 -4.87 -4.74
CA SER A 104 -7.32 -5.38 -3.65
C SER A 104 -8.42 -6.29 -4.18
N ASN A 105 -9.04 -5.93 -5.32
CA ASN A 105 -10.10 -6.73 -5.92
C ASN A 105 -9.59 -8.03 -6.58
N ARG A 106 -8.34 -8.07 -7.04
CA ARG A 106 -7.74 -9.23 -7.73
C ARG A 106 -7.07 -10.24 -6.79
N MET A 107 -6.66 -9.82 -5.59
CA MET A 107 -5.78 -10.67 -4.75
C MET A 107 -6.46 -11.96 -4.24
N CYS A 108 -7.78 -12.02 -4.16
CA CYS A 108 -8.49 -13.21 -3.69
C CYS A 108 -9.89 -13.33 -4.32
N GLN A 109 -10.00 -13.85 -5.54
CA GLN A 109 -11.31 -14.33 -6.04
C GLN A 109 -11.34 -15.81 -6.44
N ASN A 110 -10.19 -16.49 -6.54
CA ASN A 110 -10.16 -17.86 -7.07
C ASN A 110 -9.57 -18.92 -6.13
N ILE A 111 -9.79 -18.79 -4.82
CA ILE A 111 -9.86 -20.00 -3.99
C ILE A 111 -11.29 -20.53 -4.14
N LYS A 112 -11.54 -21.37 -5.14
CA LYS A 112 -12.71 -22.24 -5.08
C LYS A 112 -12.54 -23.04 -3.80
N LYS A 113 -13.37 -22.77 -2.77
CA LYS A 113 -13.49 -23.64 -1.61
C LYS A 113 -13.84 -25.02 -2.15
N ILE A 114 -12.86 -25.90 -2.29
CA ILE A 114 -13.17 -27.33 -2.28
C ILE A 114 -13.76 -27.53 -0.89
N LYS A 115 -15.09 -27.64 -0.85
CA LYS A 115 -15.83 -28.05 0.34
C LYS A 115 -15.40 -29.49 0.58
N GLY A 116 -14.28 -29.66 1.28
CA GLY A 116 -13.83 -30.96 1.76
C GLY A 116 -14.99 -31.56 2.52
N ARG A 117 -15.60 -32.61 1.95
CA ARG A 117 -16.62 -33.40 2.63
C ARG A 117 -16.00 -33.93 3.92
N GLY A 118 -16.81 -33.94 4.98
CA GLY A 118 -16.39 -34.13 6.37
C GLY A 118 -15.41 -35.28 6.61
N GLY A 119 -14.47 -35.02 7.53
CA GLY A 119 -13.62 -36.02 8.16
C GLY A 119 -13.70 -35.85 9.67
N CYS A 120 -14.48 -36.73 10.29
CA CYS A 120 -14.54 -37.19 11.68
C CYS A 120 -14.00 -36.28 12.80
N ARG A 121 -14.93 -35.83 13.66
CA ARG A 121 -14.66 -35.48 15.06
C ARG A 121 -13.94 -36.67 15.73
N ARG A 122 -12.78 -36.44 16.33
CA ARG A 122 -12.25 -37.30 17.38
C ARG A 122 -12.69 -36.70 18.70
N ASP A 123 -13.91 -37.03 19.12
CA ASP A 123 -14.26 -36.98 20.53
C ASP A 123 -13.81 -38.32 21.10
N ALA A 124 -12.69 -38.35 21.81
CA ALA A 124 -12.29 -39.49 22.64
C ALA A 124 -12.33 -39.02 24.10
N ALA A 125 -13.50 -39.21 24.71
CA ALA A 125 -13.69 -39.15 26.14
C ALA A 125 -13.13 -40.43 26.77
N VAL A 126 -12.33 -40.21 27.82
CA VAL A 126 -12.22 -40.95 29.08
C VAL A 126 -13.04 -42.25 29.17
N LEU A 127 -12.34 -43.38 29.29
CA LEU A 127 -12.66 -44.51 30.16
C LEU A 127 -11.36 -45.05 30.76
#